data_AF-A0ABD4YVX6-F1
#
_entry.id   AF-A0ABD4YVX6-F1
#
_cell.length_a   1.000
_cell.length_b   1.000
_cell.length_c   1.000
_cell.angle_alpha   90.00
_cell.angle_beta   90.00
_cell.angle_gamma   90.00
#
_symmetry.space_group_name_H-M   'P 1'
#
loop_
_entity.id
_entity.type
_entity.pdbx_description
1 polymer ?
#
loop_
_entity_poly.entity_id
_entity_poly.type
_entity_poly.pdbx_seq_one_letter_code
_entity_poly.pdbx_strand_id
1 'polypeptide(L)'
;MNLLFSPRAAAALAAGLFACIPPAHAWTRISCDLTGTVSTFPTTYRQFRTDGTALTQVLFKLKVKAADIPDGERADTDCGEFVDKEVEVALENVPARTILRGKPLKVRYKYDESLGQSLATRYELPR
;
A
#
# COMPACT_ATOMS: atom_id res chain seq x y z
N MET A 1 -62.17 -31.35 12.39
CA MET A 1 -61.17 -31.36 13.47
C MET A 1 -60.04 -30.41 13.10
N ASN A 2 -59.88 -29.34 13.87
CA ASN A 2 -58.80 -28.36 13.75
C ASN A 2 -57.48 -28.97 14.24
N LEU A 3 -56.47 -29.06 13.38
CA LEU A 3 -55.09 -29.30 13.79
C LEU A 3 -54.46 -27.95 14.17
N LEU A 4 -54.18 -27.83 15.46
CA LEU A 4 -53.38 -26.81 16.10
C LEU A 4 -52.02 -26.68 15.41
N PHE A 5 -51.78 -25.58 14.71
CA PHE A 5 -50.41 -25.13 14.42
C PHE A 5 -50.12 -23.89 15.27
N SER A 6 -49.30 -24.13 16.29
CA SER A 6 -48.88 -23.20 17.32
C SER A 6 -48.11 -22.01 16.72
N PRO A 7 -48.42 -20.75 17.06
CA PRO A 7 -47.80 -19.56 16.45
C PRO A 7 -46.37 -19.27 16.96
N ARG A 8 -45.79 -20.15 17.78
CA ARG A 8 -44.46 -19.95 18.42
C ARG A 8 -43.29 -20.57 17.66
N ALA A 9 -43.50 -21.04 16.43
CA ALA A 9 -42.44 -21.64 15.59
C ALA A 9 -42.02 -20.76 14.39
N ALA A 10 -42.56 -19.55 14.25
CA ALA A 10 -42.25 -18.64 13.13
C ALA A 10 -41.14 -17.62 13.45
N ALA A 11 -40.54 -17.66 14.65
CA ALA A 11 -39.61 -16.63 15.13
C ALA A 11 -38.12 -16.95 14.93
N ALA A 12 -37.75 -18.01 14.20
CA ALA A 12 -36.37 -18.50 14.18
C ALA A 12 -35.65 -18.49 12.81
N LEU A 13 -36.29 -18.00 11.73
CA LEU A 13 -35.73 -18.08 10.37
C LEU A 13 -35.33 -16.74 9.74
N ALA A 14 -35.34 -15.64 10.49
CA ALA A 14 -35.02 -14.29 9.97
C ALA A 14 -33.75 -13.66 10.60
N ALA A 15 -32.88 -14.46 11.23
CA ALA A 15 -31.68 -13.97 11.91
C ALA A 15 -30.36 -14.54 11.35
N GLY A 16 -30.35 -15.00 10.09
CA GLY A 16 -29.22 -15.72 9.48
C GLY A 16 -28.55 -15.04 8.29
N LEU A 17 -28.91 -13.80 7.94
CA LEU A 17 -28.44 -13.11 6.71
C LEU A 17 -27.43 -11.97 6.96
N PHE A 18 -26.79 -11.94 8.14
CA PHE A 18 -25.71 -10.99 8.46
C PHE A 18 -24.39 -11.69 8.78
N ALA A 19 -24.05 -12.76 8.07
CA ALA A 19 -22.73 -13.36 8.17
C ALA A 19 -22.13 -13.49 6.77
N CYS A 20 -20.95 -12.90 6.60
CA CYS A 20 -20.12 -12.87 5.38
C CYS A 20 -20.48 -11.80 4.33
N ILE A 21 -20.71 -10.56 4.74
CA ILE A 21 -20.22 -9.43 3.94
C ILE A 21 -18.76 -9.28 4.38
N PRO A 22 -17.75 -9.65 3.56
CA PRO A 22 -16.38 -9.22 3.87
C PRO A 22 -16.45 -7.71 4.05
N PRO A 23 -15.84 -7.12 5.09
CA PRO A 23 -15.93 -5.69 5.29
C PRO A 23 -15.57 -5.02 3.97
N ALA A 24 -16.52 -4.29 3.40
CA ALA A 24 -16.33 -3.45 2.23
C ALA A 24 -15.49 -2.20 2.60
N HIS A 25 -14.45 -2.41 3.42
CA HIS A 25 -13.22 -1.65 3.35
C HIS A 25 -12.51 -2.20 2.13
N ALA A 26 -12.96 -1.77 0.95
CA ALA A 26 -12.25 -2.02 -0.29
C ALA A 26 -10.82 -1.53 -0.05
N TRP A 27 -9.90 -2.49 0.00
CA TRP A 27 -8.48 -2.28 0.15
C TRP A 27 -7.93 -2.04 -1.25
N THR A 28 -7.83 -0.81 -1.74
CA THR A 28 -6.86 -0.55 -2.82
C THR A 28 -5.46 -0.65 -2.23
N ARG A 29 -5.01 -1.89 -2.00
CA ARG A 29 -3.63 -2.19 -1.65
C ARG A 29 -2.83 -2.30 -2.92
N ILE A 30 -2.51 -1.18 -3.56
CA ILE A 30 -1.70 -1.21 -4.78
C ILE A 30 -0.27 -1.54 -4.34
N SER A 31 0.26 -2.69 -4.77
CA SER A 31 1.69 -2.94 -4.67
C SER A 31 2.30 -3.08 -6.05
N CYS A 32 3.29 -2.23 -6.32
CA CYS A 32 4.05 -2.26 -7.57
C CYS A 32 5.55 -2.26 -7.23
N ASP A 33 6.28 -3.23 -7.76
CA ASP A 33 7.73 -3.23 -7.76
C ASP A 33 8.22 -2.32 -8.91
N LEU A 34 8.69 -1.13 -8.57
CA LEU A 34 9.23 -0.15 -9.51
C LEU A 34 10.75 -0.34 -9.64
N THR A 35 11.21 -0.57 -10.86
CA THR A 35 12.64 -0.67 -11.19
C THR A 35 13.02 0.52 -12.06
N GLY A 36 14.05 1.27 -11.66
CA GLY A 36 14.41 2.50 -12.36
C GLY A 36 15.82 2.97 -12.07
N THR A 37 16.15 4.18 -12.53
CA THR A 37 17.41 4.86 -12.25
C THR A 37 17.17 6.11 -11.42
N VAL A 38 17.98 6.33 -10.39
CA VAL A 38 17.87 7.51 -9.52
C VAL A 38 18.29 8.76 -10.31
N SER A 39 17.38 9.71 -10.53
CA SER A 39 17.63 10.89 -11.37
C SER A 39 18.23 12.07 -10.59
N THR A 40 17.80 12.26 -9.34
CA THR A 40 18.27 13.35 -8.46
C THR A 40 19.28 12.90 -7.41
N PHE A 41 19.95 13.86 -6.78
CA PHE A 41 20.73 13.55 -5.58
C PHE A 41 19.79 13.26 -4.41
N PRO A 42 20.03 12.20 -3.63
CA PRO A 42 19.20 11.88 -2.48
C PRO A 42 19.40 12.91 -1.37
N THR A 43 18.30 13.47 -0.89
CA THR A 43 18.28 14.40 0.23
C THR A 43 17.83 13.65 1.48
N THR A 44 18.62 13.74 2.56
CA THR A 44 18.28 13.08 3.83
C THR A 44 17.63 14.09 4.77
N TYR A 45 16.47 13.74 5.30
CA TYR A 45 15.76 14.50 6.32
C TYR A 45 15.71 13.69 7.60
N ARG A 46 15.94 14.37 8.72
CA ARG A 46 15.75 13.79 10.04
C ARG A 46 14.62 14.54 10.72
N GLN A 47 13.53 13.83 10.97
CA GLN A 47 12.37 14.34 11.69
C GLN A 47 12.28 13.66 13.05
N PHE A 48 11.73 14.36 14.03
CA PHE A 48 11.40 13.79 15.32
C PHE A 48 9.88 13.77 15.41
N ARG A 49 9.31 12.59 15.67
CA ARG A 49 7.87 12.49 15.97
C ARG A 49 7.60 13.12 17.33
N THR A 50 6.34 13.46 17.58
CA THR A 50 5.84 13.89 18.90
C THR A 50 6.19 12.92 20.02
N ASP A 51 6.36 11.64 19.68
CA ASP A 51 6.68 10.57 20.63
C ASP A 51 8.20 10.47 20.93
N GLY A 52 9.02 11.39 20.40
CA GLY A 52 10.49 11.42 20.59
C GLY A 52 11.27 10.49 19.64
N THR A 53 10.59 9.64 18.87
CA THR A 53 11.22 8.74 17.90
C THR A 53 11.84 9.53 16.75
N ALA A 54 13.14 9.33 16.51
CA ALA A 54 13.84 9.87 15.36
C ALA A 54 13.48 9.07 14.09
N LEU A 55 12.92 9.76 13.11
CA LEU A 55 12.59 9.23 11.80
C LEU A 55 13.56 9.82 10.77
N THR A 56 14.26 8.96 10.05
CA THR A 56 15.17 9.39 8.98
C THR A 56 14.53 9.06 7.65
N GLN A 57 14.32 10.05 6.80
CA GLN A 57 13.75 9.89 5.47
C GLN A 57 14.78 10.26 4.40
N VAL A 58 14.87 9.46 3.35
CA VAL A 58 15.68 9.78 2.17
C VAL A 58 14.73 10.03 1.00
N LEU A 59 14.77 11.27 0.50
CA LEU A 59 13.97 11.73 -0.63
C LEU A 59 14.82 11.76 -1.89
N PHE A 60 14.31 11.17 -2.96
CA PHE A 60 14.95 11.19 -4.28
C PHE A 60 13.90 10.98 -5.37
N LYS A 61 14.29 11.22 -6.61
CA LYS A 61 13.46 10.93 -7.77
C LYS A 61 13.96 9.69 -8.48
N LEU A 62 13.04 8.80 -8.83
CA LEU A 62 13.31 7.59 -9.59
C LEU A 62 12.68 7.72 -10.96
N LYS A 63 13.51 7.60 -12.01
CA LYS A 63 13.01 7.40 -13.38
C LYS A 63 12.70 5.93 -13.56
N VAL A 64 11.41 5.59 -13.57
CA VAL A 64 10.94 4.20 -13.65
C VAL A 64 11.16 3.68 -15.07
N LYS A 65 11.77 2.50 -15.17
CA LYS A 65 12.01 1.78 -16.43
C LYS A 65 11.10 0.58 -16.58
N ALA A 66 10.76 -0.07 -15.47
CA ALA A 66 9.86 -1.21 -15.41
C ALA A 66 9.05 -1.13 -14.12
N ALA A 67 7.81 -1.60 -14.18
CA ALA A 67 6.91 -1.65 -13.05
C ALA A 67 6.15 -2.98 -13.11
N ASP A 68 6.34 -3.82 -12.10
CA ASP A 68 5.78 -5.17 -12.05
C ASP A 68 4.89 -5.32 -10.82
N ILE A 69 3.85 -6.15 -10.92
CA ILE A 69 3.06 -6.54 -9.75
C ILE A 69 3.80 -7.69 -9.05
N PRO A 70 4.12 -7.58 -7.75
CA PRO A 70 4.82 -8.65 -7.05
C PRO A 70 3.95 -9.91 -6.91
N ASP A 71 4.58 -11.09 -6.98
CA ASP A 71 3.89 -12.38 -6.91
C ASP A 71 3.01 -12.50 -5.64
N GLY A 72 1.72 -12.77 -5.84
CA GLY A 72 0.75 -12.96 -4.76
C GLY A 72 0.10 -11.68 -4.21
N GLU A 73 0.50 -10.48 -4.68
CA GLU A 73 -0.21 -9.24 -4.39
C GLU A 73 -1.14 -8.88 -5.57
N ARG A 74 -2.31 -8.30 -5.28
CA ARG A 74 -3.27 -7.83 -6.29
C ARG A 74 -3.20 -6.32 -6.33
N ALA A 75 -2.70 -5.76 -7.43
CA ALA A 75 -2.84 -4.33 -7.69
C ALA A 75 -4.20 -4.10 -8.36
N ASP A 76 -5.02 -3.23 -7.78
CA ASP A 76 -6.28 -2.80 -8.39
C ASP A 76 -6.06 -1.75 -9.51
N THR A 77 -4.81 -1.29 -9.68
CA THR A 77 -4.40 -0.31 -10.69
C THR A 77 -3.24 -0.85 -11.53
N ASP A 78 -3.23 -0.55 -12.82
CA ASP A 78 -2.16 -0.93 -13.74
C ASP A 78 -0.82 -0.29 -13.32
N CYS A 79 0.12 -1.09 -12.81
CA CYS A 79 1.48 -0.64 -12.49
C CYS A 79 2.21 -0.09 -13.73
N GLY A 80 1.76 -0.44 -14.94
CA GLY A 80 2.27 0.09 -16.21
C GLY A 80 2.18 1.61 -16.32
N GLU A 81 1.25 2.26 -15.59
CA GLU A 81 1.16 3.73 -15.58
C GLU A 81 2.40 4.41 -15.02
N PHE A 82 3.22 3.72 -14.23
CA PHE A 82 4.45 4.28 -13.67
C PHE A 82 5.63 4.22 -14.63
N VAL A 83 5.58 3.41 -15.69
CA VAL A 83 6.67 3.26 -16.66
C VAL A 83 6.92 4.59 -17.39
N ASP A 84 8.20 4.92 -17.59
CA ASP A 84 8.68 6.19 -18.17
C ASP A 84 8.35 7.46 -17.39
N LYS A 85 7.70 7.35 -16.22
CA LYS A 85 7.47 8.49 -15.32
C LYS A 85 8.63 8.69 -14.35
N GLU A 86 8.79 9.94 -13.92
CA GLU A 86 9.65 10.30 -12.81
C GLU A 86 8.79 10.38 -11.54
N VAL A 87 9.04 9.48 -10.60
CA VAL A 87 8.30 9.41 -9.33
C VAL A 87 9.17 9.93 -8.19
N GLU A 88 8.54 10.68 -7.28
CA GLU A 88 9.18 11.11 -6.04
C GLU A 88 9.06 10.00 -5.00
N VAL A 89 10.21 9.54 -4.51
CA VAL A 89 10.33 8.41 -3.60
C VAL A 89 10.85 8.92 -2.27
N ALA A 90 10.11 8.62 -1.20
CA ALA A 90 10.52 8.83 0.18
C ALA A 90 10.69 7.47 0.87
N LEU A 91 11.93 7.13 1.22
CA LEU A 91 12.23 5.91 1.98
C LEU A 91 12.49 6.24 3.45
N GLU A 92 11.85 5.49 4.33
CA GLU A 92 12.02 5.65 5.78
C GLU A 92 13.07 4.67 6.32
N ASN A 93 13.93 5.16 7.21
CA ASN A 93 14.95 4.39 7.93
C ASN A 93 15.95 3.64 7.02
N VAL A 94 16.18 4.16 5.81
CA VAL A 94 17.16 3.62 4.85
C VAL A 94 18.44 4.46 4.90
N PRO A 95 19.64 3.84 4.92
CA PRO A 95 20.90 4.59 4.93
C PRO A 95 21.15 5.21 3.55
N ALA A 96 21.29 6.55 3.49
CA ALA A 96 21.44 7.30 2.24
C ALA A 96 22.54 6.78 1.30
N ARG A 97 23.58 6.12 1.83
CA ARG A 97 24.66 5.50 1.04
C ARG A 97 24.19 4.41 0.06
N THR A 98 23.01 3.82 0.28
CA THR A 98 22.43 2.83 -0.66
C THR A 98 21.81 3.49 -1.88
N ILE A 99 21.57 4.80 -1.81
CA ILE A 99 20.94 5.57 -2.88
C ILE A 99 21.99 6.44 -3.52
N LEU A 100 22.28 6.15 -4.78
CA LEU A 100 23.31 6.84 -5.53
C LEU A 100 22.70 7.29 -6.86
N ARG A 101 22.87 8.58 -7.15
CA ARG A 101 22.42 9.17 -8.42
C ARG A 101 23.02 8.39 -9.60
N GLY A 102 22.19 8.12 -10.61
CA GLY A 102 22.57 7.39 -11.81
C GLY A 102 22.66 5.87 -11.62
N LYS A 103 22.52 5.34 -10.40
CA LYS A 103 22.46 3.89 -10.20
C LYS A 103 21.05 3.35 -10.41
N PRO A 104 20.94 2.11 -10.92
CA PRO A 104 19.67 1.40 -10.91
C PRO A 104 19.25 1.09 -9.48
N LEU A 105 17.96 1.25 -9.19
CA LEU A 105 17.36 0.95 -7.91
C LEU A 105 15.99 0.30 -8.14
N LYS A 106 15.69 -0.72 -7.35
CA LYS A 106 14.36 -1.31 -7.25
C LYS A 106 13.72 -0.84 -5.96
N VAL A 107 12.48 -0.38 -6.03
CA VAL A 107 11.68 0.05 -4.88
C VAL A 107 10.29 -0.57 -4.98
N ARG A 108 9.71 -0.94 -3.85
CA ARG A 108 8.33 -1.41 -3.77
C ARG A 108 7.45 -0.23 -3.38
N TYR A 109 6.59 0.19 -4.29
CA TYR A 109 5.48 1.10 -4.03
C TYR A 109 4.35 0.32 -3.36
N LYS A 110 3.82 0.87 -2.27
CA LYS A 110 2.62 0.39 -1.58
C LYS A 110 1.68 1.56 -1.38
N TYR A 111 0.46 1.42 -1.89
CA TYR A 111 -0.65 2.30 -1.58
C TYR A 111 -1.62 1.58 -0.64
N ASP A 112 -2.08 2.23 0.43
CA ASP A 112 -3.13 1.71 1.32
C ASP A 112 -4.10 2.84 1.70
N GLU A 113 -5.25 2.88 1.02
CA GLU A 113 -6.27 3.89 1.25
C GLU A 113 -6.84 3.89 2.68
N SER A 114 -6.73 2.77 3.41
CA SER A 114 -7.30 2.61 4.76
C SER A 114 -6.51 3.37 5.83
N LEU A 115 -5.27 3.78 5.53
CA LEU A 115 -4.37 4.43 6.50
C LEU A 115 -4.47 5.98 6.50
N GLY A 116 -5.39 6.54 5.70
CA GLY A 116 -5.52 7.98 5.50
C GLY A 116 -4.44 8.55 4.56
N GLN A 117 -4.73 9.69 3.92
CA GLN A 117 -3.91 10.24 2.82
C GLN A 117 -2.41 10.38 3.15
N SER A 118 -2.06 10.70 4.39
CA SER A 118 -0.68 10.93 4.82
C SER A 118 0.16 9.65 4.92
N LEU A 119 -0.46 8.49 5.13
CA LEU A 119 0.20 7.19 5.27
C LEU A 119 -0.10 6.25 4.11
N ALA A 120 -0.97 6.69 3.20
CA ALA A 120 -1.43 5.87 2.10
C ALA A 120 -0.28 5.45 1.19
N THR A 121 0.71 6.31 0.95
CA THR A 121 1.84 5.98 0.07
C THR A 121 3.09 5.61 0.87
N ARG A 122 3.65 4.43 0.62
CA ARG A 122 4.91 3.97 1.17
C ARG A 122 5.81 3.40 0.09
N TYR A 123 7.11 3.66 0.25
CA TYR A 123 8.16 3.04 -0.55
C TYR A 123 9.07 2.23 0.35
N GLU A 124 9.42 1.04 -0.09
CA GLU A 124 10.32 0.13 0.61
C GLU A 124 11.41 -0.35 -0.34
N LEU A 125 12.60 -0.66 0.18
CA LEU A 125 13.57 -1.43 -0.60
C LEU A 125 13.19 -2.91 -0.52
N PRO A 126 13.08 -3.63 -1.65
CA PRO A 126 12.95 -5.08 -1.63
C PRO A 126 14.20 -5.65 -0.93
N ARG A 127 13.98 -6.53 0.05
CA ARG A 127 15.05 -7.20 0.80
C ARG A 127 15.78 -8.23 -0.05
#